data_AF-A0A3R7AU52-F1
#
_entry.id   AF-A0A3R7AU52-F1
#
_cell.length_a   1.000
_cell.length_b   1.000
_cell.length_c   1.000
_cell.angle_alpha   90.00
_cell.angle_beta   90.00
_cell.angle_gamma   90.00
#
_symmetry.space_group_name_H-M   'P 1'
#
loop_
_entity.id
_entity.type
_entity.pdbx_description
1 polymer ?
#
loop_
_entity_poly.entity_id
_entity_poly.type
_entity_poly.pdbx_seq_one_letter_code
_entity_poly.pdbx_strand_id
1 'polypeptide(L)'
;MGAIAPHQEADAPDRIVFSYLFNLTSENFGSIVNTLRTLKRYTDNMDKNHIKRIAAARRYRSNMNANIYEIFNSIQGEGIYVGTRQVFVRFCGCQLSCEYCDTKEARSAVKQCRIDCRYIDNPLDINTAIDAINCLWTPSTRSISLTGGEPLLHIDFIKELAEDVPKLYLETNAGFPEYAKDVADQIEIAACDIKLPEHRATDDYPRLLDAELQTVEIFHSRGVETFVKIIVLPETTEKSIGSAVLGIKSIDDSIPLVLQPVTQVNIDVRQLLDLMDFAGSHLSNVRMIPQLHRLLNIP
;
A
#
# COMPACT_ATOMS: atom_id res chain seq x y z
N MET A 1 -30.12 19.62 24.46
CA MET A 1 -30.29 18.30 23.81
C MET A 1 -30.73 18.54 22.38
N GLY A 2 -29.78 18.60 21.45
CA GLY A 2 -30.04 18.66 20.01
C GLY A 2 -29.35 17.46 19.38
N ALA A 3 -30.13 16.58 18.77
CA ALA A 3 -29.70 15.26 18.32
C ALA A 3 -28.81 15.34 17.08
N ILE A 4 -27.80 14.46 17.09
CA ILE A 4 -26.81 14.19 16.05
C ILE A 4 -27.49 13.51 14.86
N ALA A 5 -27.20 13.96 13.63
CA ALA A 5 -27.60 13.27 12.40
C ALA A 5 -26.71 12.03 12.16
N PRO A 6 -27.26 10.88 11.70
CA PRO A 6 -26.43 9.73 11.40
C PRO A 6 -25.82 9.87 10.00
N HIS A 7 -24.51 9.64 9.91
CA HIS A 7 -23.81 9.35 8.67
C HIS A 7 -24.45 8.13 8.00
N GLN A 8 -24.89 8.26 6.75
CA GLN A 8 -25.36 7.15 5.94
C GLN A 8 -24.15 6.34 5.47
N GLU A 9 -24.00 5.14 6.03
CA GLU A 9 -23.19 4.06 5.48
C GLU A 9 -23.67 3.76 4.04
N ALA A 10 -22.75 3.64 3.09
CA ALA A 10 -23.07 3.08 1.78
C ALA A 10 -23.58 1.65 1.97
N ASP A 11 -24.82 1.39 1.55
CA ASP A 11 -25.54 0.15 1.81
C ASP A 11 -24.75 -1.08 1.31
N ALA A 12 -24.61 -2.09 2.18
CA ALA A 12 -24.04 -3.42 1.92
C ALA A 12 -24.52 -4.21 0.66
N PRO A 13 -25.68 -3.97 0.02
CA PRO A 13 -26.16 -4.72 -1.14
C PRO A 13 -25.34 -4.56 -2.43
N ASP A 14 -24.65 -3.43 -2.64
CA ASP A 14 -23.91 -3.19 -3.90
C ASP A 14 -22.67 -4.08 -4.04
N ARG A 15 -22.05 -4.49 -2.92
CA ARG A 15 -20.89 -5.41 -2.91
C ARG A 15 -21.21 -6.80 -3.42
N ILE A 16 -22.46 -7.26 -3.25
CA ILE A 16 -22.89 -8.61 -3.67
C ILE A 16 -23.00 -8.67 -5.19
N VAL A 17 -23.60 -7.65 -5.84
CA VAL A 17 -23.79 -7.67 -7.30
C VAL A 17 -22.45 -7.73 -8.05
N PHE A 18 -21.42 -7.04 -7.54
CA PHE A 18 -20.09 -6.98 -8.16
C PHE A 18 -19.33 -8.31 -8.11
N SER A 19 -19.38 -9.06 -7.01
CA SER A 19 -18.73 -10.38 -6.94
C SER A 19 -19.37 -11.38 -7.91
N TYR A 20 -20.65 -11.22 -8.24
CA TYR A 20 -21.40 -12.13 -9.12
C TYR A 20 -21.18 -11.86 -10.62
N LEU A 21 -20.97 -10.61 -11.04
CA LEU A 21 -20.67 -10.29 -12.45
C LEU A 21 -19.29 -10.80 -12.89
N PHE A 22 -18.34 -10.92 -11.97
CA PHE A 22 -17.00 -11.46 -12.20
C PHE A 22 -16.93 -13.00 -12.31
N ASN A 23 -18.02 -13.70 -11.91
CA ASN A 23 -18.11 -15.17 -11.86
C ASN A 23 -18.76 -15.83 -13.09
N LEU A 24 -19.22 -15.04 -14.08
CA LEU A 24 -19.96 -15.57 -15.23
C LEU A 24 -19.09 -16.26 -16.30
N THR A 25 -17.78 -16.42 -16.09
CA THR A 25 -16.89 -17.07 -17.06
C THR A 25 -16.45 -18.49 -16.67
N SER A 26 -16.95 -19.08 -15.56
CA SER A 26 -16.37 -20.35 -15.08
C SER A 26 -17.23 -21.33 -14.26
N GLU A 27 -18.56 -21.50 -14.47
CA GLU A 27 -19.29 -22.61 -13.80
C GLU A 27 -20.45 -23.27 -14.60
N ASN A 28 -20.75 -24.53 -14.21
CA ASN A 28 -21.75 -25.46 -14.77
C ASN A 28 -23.17 -24.87 -14.95
N PHE A 29 -23.89 -25.32 -15.98
CA PHE A 29 -25.20 -24.82 -16.44
C PHE A 29 -26.28 -24.70 -15.34
N GLY A 30 -26.24 -25.54 -14.29
CA GLY A 30 -27.18 -25.48 -13.16
C GLY A 30 -26.91 -24.35 -12.16
N SER A 31 -25.63 -23.98 -11.94
CA SER A 31 -25.21 -22.84 -11.10
C SER A 31 -25.56 -21.50 -11.78
N ILE A 32 -25.44 -21.46 -13.11
CA ILE A 32 -25.82 -20.31 -13.95
C ILE A 32 -27.31 -19.97 -13.82
N VAL A 33 -28.22 -20.95 -13.83
CA VAL A 33 -29.67 -20.67 -13.80
C VAL A 33 -30.13 -20.09 -12.45
N ASN A 34 -29.58 -20.54 -11.33
CA ASN A 34 -29.88 -19.96 -10.02
C ASN A 34 -29.23 -18.58 -9.84
N THR A 35 -28.01 -18.40 -10.35
CA THR A 35 -27.32 -17.11 -10.38
C THR A 35 -28.06 -16.07 -11.23
N LEU A 36 -28.54 -16.45 -12.42
CA LEU A 36 -29.37 -15.61 -13.28
C LEU A 36 -30.73 -15.29 -12.66
N ARG A 37 -31.33 -16.20 -11.86
CA ARG A 37 -32.59 -15.92 -11.14
C ARG A 37 -32.41 -14.95 -9.98
N THR A 38 -31.29 -15.02 -9.26
CA THR A 38 -30.95 -14.10 -8.17
C THR A 38 -30.58 -12.72 -8.71
N LEU A 39 -29.75 -12.65 -9.77
CA LEU A 39 -29.45 -11.42 -10.49
C LEU A 39 -30.72 -10.80 -11.09
N LYS A 40 -31.61 -11.60 -11.69
CA LYS A 40 -32.88 -11.13 -12.25
C LYS A 40 -33.82 -10.58 -11.16
N ARG A 41 -33.94 -11.26 -10.01
CA ARG A 41 -34.70 -10.72 -8.86
C ARG A 41 -34.13 -9.41 -8.31
N TYR A 42 -32.81 -9.22 -8.40
CA TYR A 42 -32.14 -8.01 -7.93
C TYR A 42 -32.25 -6.87 -8.94
N THR A 43 -32.03 -7.13 -10.23
CA THR A 43 -32.19 -6.14 -11.32
C THR A 43 -33.66 -5.77 -11.56
N ASP A 44 -34.61 -6.66 -11.27
CA ASP A 44 -36.04 -6.35 -11.29
C ASP A 44 -36.45 -5.41 -10.13
N ASN A 45 -35.64 -5.31 -9.07
CA ASN A 45 -35.87 -4.43 -7.91
C ASN A 45 -35.00 -3.15 -7.89
N MET A 46 -34.01 -3.03 -8.78
CA MET A 46 -33.25 -1.79 -8.97
C MET A 46 -33.91 -0.92 -10.04
N ASP A 47 -34.13 0.36 -9.74
CA ASP A 47 -34.57 1.33 -10.74
C ASP A 47 -33.57 1.36 -11.91
N LYS A 48 -34.07 1.18 -13.14
CA LYS A 48 -33.29 1.27 -14.38
C LYS A 48 -32.52 2.58 -14.49
N ASN A 49 -32.97 3.65 -13.82
CA ASN A 49 -32.24 4.91 -13.74
C ASN A 49 -31.02 4.84 -12.82
N HIS A 50 -31.04 4.02 -11.76
CA HIS A 50 -29.90 3.82 -10.87
C HIS A 50 -28.77 3.07 -11.59
N ILE A 51 -29.10 1.97 -12.28
CA ILE A 51 -28.13 1.22 -13.10
C ILE A 51 -27.56 2.10 -14.22
N LYS A 52 -28.41 2.91 -14.88
CA LYS A 52 -27.96 3.89 -15.87
C LYS A 52 -27.05 4.97 -15.29
N ARG A 53 -27.27 5.41 -14.04
CA ARG A 53 -26.42 6.40 -13.36
C ARG A 53 -25.06 5.83 -13.00
N ILE A 54 -24.98 4.60 -12.49
CA ILE A 54 -23.70 3.91 -12.23
C ILE A 54 -22.94 3.68 -13.54
N ALA A 55 -23.63 3.21 -14.59
CA ALA A 55 -23.03 2.99 -15.90
C ALA A 55 -22.62 4.30 -16.60
N ALA A 56 -23.37 5.40 -16.43
CA ALA A 56 -23.03 6.72 -16.97
C ALA A 56 -21.88 7.37 -16.20
N ALA A 57 -21.81 7.21 -14.88
CA ALA A 57 -20.68 7.64 -14.06
C ALA A 57 -19.39 6.92 -14.46
N ARG A 58 -19.45 5.59 -14.70
CA ARG A 58 -18.32 4.81 -15.24
C ARG A 58 -17.86 5.25 -16.63
N ARG A 59 -18.77 5.74 -17.47
CA ARG A 59 -18.48 6.12 -18.86
C ARG A 59 -17.77 7.47 -18.99
N TYR A 60 -17.63 8.22 -17.90
CA TYR A 60 -16.95 9.52 -17.84
C TYR A 60 -15.64 9.49 -17.02
N ARG A 61 -15.25 8.31 -16.52
CA ARG A 61 -13.99 8.14 -15.80
C ARG A 61 -12.80 8.16 -16.76
N SER A 62 -11.66 8.57 -16.25
CA SER A 62 -10.48 8.79 -17.06
C SER A 62 -9.94 7.46 -17.64
N ASN A 63 -9.11 7.54 -18.68
CA ASN A 63 -8.39 6.40 -19.26
C ASN A 63 -6.99 6.23 -18.63
N MET A 64 -6.86 6.45 -17.32
CA MET A 64 -5.59 6.27 -16.63
C MET A 64 -5.24 4.79 -16.48
N ASN A 65 -3.98 4.47 -16.75
CA ASN A 65 -3.43 3.13 -16.60
C ASN A 65 -2.15 3.18 -15.76
N ALA A 66 -1.89 2.12 -15.01
CA ALA A 66 -0.63 1.93 -14.30
C ALA A 66 -0.08 0.53 -14.56
N ASN A 67 1.24 0.40 -14.53
CA ASN A 67 1.86 -0.94 -14.54
C ASN A 67 1.72 -1.52 -13.12
N ILE A 68 0.82 -2.49 -12.98
CA ILE A 68 0.56 -3.18 -11.71
C ILE A 68 1.25 -4.54 -11.74
N TYR A 69 1.93 -4.93 -10.67
CA TYR A 69 2.47 -6.27 -10.52
C TYR A 69 1.40 -7.22 -10.02
N GLU A 70 0.71 -6.85 -8.93
CA GLU A 70 -0.37 -7.64 -8.36
C GLU A 70 -1.35 -6.84 -7.49
N ILE A 71 -2.57 -7.35 -7.35
CA ILE A 71 -3.59 -6.87 -6.42
C ILE A 71 -4.15 -8.06 -5.63
N PHE A 72 -4.13 -7.99 -4.30
CA PHE A 72 -4.61 -9.08 -3.44
C PHE A 72 -5.04 -8.57 -2.06
N ASN A 73 -5.81 -9.37 -1.32
CA ASN A 73 -6.19 -9.06 0.06
C ASN A 73 -5.38 -9.91 1.04
N SER A 74 -4.69 -9.29 1.99
CA SER A 74 -3.88 -9.99 3.00
C SER A 74 -3.79 -9.20 4.31
N ILE A 75 -2.84 -9.57 5.16
CA ILE A 75 -2.52 -8.95 6.44
C ILE A 75 -1.22 -8.17 6.29
N GLN A 76 -1.22 -6.90 6.68
CA GLN A 76 -0.02 -6.06 6.81
C GLN A 76 1.00 -6.78 7.70
N GLY A 77 2.15 -7.07 7.12
CA GLY A 77 3.20 -7.82 7.79
C GLY A 77 4.28 -6.95 8.41
N GLU A 78 4.26 -5.64 8.18
CA GLU A 78 5.34 -4.72 8.51
C GLU A 78 4.85 -3.46 9.22
N GLY A 79 5.78 -2.74 9.84
CA GLY A 79 5.52 -1.44 10.44
C GLY A 79 4.55 -1.48 11.63
N ILE A 80 4.09 -0.30 12.05
CA ILE A 80 3.22 -0.16 13.23
C ILE A 80 1.79 -0.70 13.02
N TYR A 81 1.41 -0.95 11.76
CA TYR A 81 0.11 -1.50 11.35
C TYR A 81 0.11 -3.01 11.15
N VAL A 82 1.21 -3.70 11.52
CA VAL A 82 1.32 -5.15 11.46
C VAL A 82 0.09 -5.84 12.08
N GLY A 83 -0.48 -6.82 11.36
CA GLY A 83 -1.73 -7.50 11.73
C GLY A 83 -3.01 -6.90 11.14
N THR A 84 -2.94 -5.74 10.49
CA THR A 84 -4.12 -5.09 9.88
C THR A 84 -4.47 -5.72 8.52
N ARG A 85 -5.75 -6.01 8.27
CA ARG A 85 -6.19 -6.53 6.96
C ARG A 85 -6.29 -5.41 5.91
N GLN A 86 -5.62 -5.58 4.78
CA GLN A 86 -5.52 -4.59 3.71
C GLN A 86 -5.71 -5.23 2.32
N VAL A 87 -6.14 -4.43 1.35
CA VAL A 87 -5.96 -4.76 -0.07
C VAL A 87 -4.64 -4.16 -0.52
N PHE A 88 -3.72 -4.98 -1.00
CA PHE A 88 -2.43 -4.54 -1.52
C PHE A 88 -2.58 -4.27 -3.01
N VAL A 89 -2.08 -3.11 -3.45
CA VAL A 89 -1.88 -2.77 -4.86
C VAL A 89 -0.38 -2.58 -5.03
N ARG A 90 0.27 -3.58 -5.63
CA ARG A 90 1.70 -3.57 -5.86
C ARG A 90 1.99 -3.02 -7.26
N PHE A 91 2.65 -1.88 -7.36
CA PHE A 91 3.04 -1.30 -8.63
C PHE A 91 4.31 -1.95 -9.20
N CYS A 92 4.56 -1.74 -10.49
CA CYS A 92 5.81 -2.04 -11.14
C CYS A 92 6.72 -0.80 -11.20
N GLY A 93 8.03 -1.03 -11.31
CA GLY A 93 9.03 0.02 -11.56
C GLY A 93 9.57 0.61 -10.26
N CYS A 94 10.89 0.62 -10.09
CA CYS A 94 11.56 1.25 -8.95
C CYS A 94 12.88 1.86 -9.43
N GLN A 95 13.22 3.05 -8.94
CA GLN A 95 14.48 3.73 -9.26
C GLN A 95 15.67 3.19 -8.47
N LEU A 96 15.43 2.40 -7.41
CA LEU A 96 16.46 1.84 -6.55
C LEU A 96 16.72 0.36 -6.86
N SER A 97 17.94 -0.08 -6.54
CA SER A 97 18.41 -1.44 -6.84
C SER A 97 18.81 -2.27 -5.61
N CYS A 98 18.28 -1.94 -4.41
CA CYS A 98 18.60 -2.56 -3.11
C CYS A 98 18.90 -4.07 -3.17
N GLU A 99 19.98 -4.51 -2.55
CA GLU A 99 20.46 -5.89 -2.68
C GLU A 99 19.49 -6.93 -2.07
N TYR A 100 18.91 -6.59 -0.92
CA TYR A 100 17.99 -7.44 -0.15
C TYR A 100 16.55 -7.42 -0.66
N CYS A 101 16.24 -6.68 -1.73
CA CYS A 101 14.87 -6.52 -2.21
C CYS A 101 14.22 -7.89 -2.47
N ASP A 102 13.06 -8.09 -1.86
CA ASP A 102 12.32 -9.36 -1.84
C ASP A 102 11.27 -9.44 -2.95
N THR A 103 11.04 -8.35 -3.68
CA THR A 103 10.14 -8.24 -4.84
C THR A 103 10.88 -7.73 -6.09
N LYS A 104 12.02 -8.36 -6.45
CA LYS A 104 12.85 -7.94 -7.60
C LYS A 104 12.08 -7.96 -8.92
N GLU A 105 11.12 -8.87 -9.03
CA GLU A 105 10.25 -9.07 -10.19
C GLU A 105 9.33 -7.86 -10.44
N ALA A 106 8.99 -7.09 -9.39
CA ALA A 106 8.19 -5.89 -9.50
C ALA A 106 9.02 -4.66 -9.96
N ARG A 107 10.34 -4.74 -10.12
CA ARG A 107 11.17 -3.62 -10.59
C ARG A 107 10.98 -3.28 -12.06
N SER A 108 10.43 -4.20 -12.84
CA SER A 108 10.22 -4.06 -14.27
C SER A 108 8.75 -4.23 -14.60
N ALA A 109 8.31 -3.62 -15.71
CA ALA A 109 6.95 -3.86 -16.20
C ALA A 109 6.75 -5.34 -16.55
N VAL A 110 5.62 -5.90 -16.12
CA VAL A 110 5.17 -7.25 -16.46
C VAL A 110 4.06 -7.18 -17.50
N LYS A 111 4.00 -8.15 -18.42
CA LYS A 111 2.94 -8.20 -19.45
C LYS A 111 1.54 -8.40 -18.87
N GLN A 112 1.45 -9.11 -17.75
CA GLN A 112 0.20 -9.39 -17.07
C GLN A 112 0.38 -9.19 -15.57
N CYS A 113 -0.56 -8.49 -14.95
CA CYS A 113 -0.65 -8.34 -13.51
C CYS A 113 -1.45 -9.50 -12.91
N ARG A 114 -1.16 -9.86 -11.66
CA ARG A 114 -1.92 -10.88 -10.92
C ARG A 114 -2.99 -10.21 -10.05
N ILE A 115 -4.26 -10.49 -10.29
CA ILE A 115 -5.35 -10.09 -9.39
C ILE A 115 -5.87 -11.35 -8.70
N ASP A 116 -5.55 -11.50 -7.41
CA ASP A 116 -5.78 -12.72 -6.64
C ASP A 116 -5.26 -13.97 -7.37
N CYS A 117 -6.14 -14.84 -7.87
CA CYS A 117 -5.79 -16.06 -8.60
C CYS A 117 -5.82 -15.91 -10.14
N ARG A 118 -6.03 -14.70 -10.68
CA ARG A 118 -6.18 -14.44 -12.13
C ARG A 118 -5.06 -13.56 -12.68
N TYR A 119 -4.77 -13.69 -13.97
CA TYR A 119 -3.83 -12.84 -14.69
C TYR A 119 -4.58 -11.97 -15.70
N ILE A 120 -4.28 -10.67 -15.71
CA ILE A 120 -4.90 -9.66 -16.57
C ILE A 120 -3.81 -8.87 -17.26
N ASP A 121 -4.02 -8.49 -18.52
CA ASP A 121 -3.06 -7.71 -19.29
C ASP A 121 -2.71 -6.37 -18.62
N ASN A 122 -1.47 -5.93 -18.82
CA ASN A 122 -0.89 -4.70 -18.27
C ASN A 122 -0.49 -3.76 -19.43
N PRO A 123 -0.52 -2.42 -19.26
CA PRO A 123 -0.86 -1.66 -18.06
C PRO A 123 -2.36 -1.80 -17.69
N LEU A 124 -2.66 -1.88 -16.39
CA LEU A 124 -4.02 -2.07 -15.88
C LEU A 124 -4.76 -0.73 -15.83
N ASP A 125 -5.99 -0.69 -16.32
CA ASP A 125 -6.83 0.51 -16.25
C ASP A 125 -7.40 0.74 -14.84
N ILE A 126 -7.59 2.02 -14.51
CA ILE A 126 -8.04 2.46 -13.19
C ILE A 126 -9.40 1.85 -12.79
N ASN A 127 -10.32 1.67 -13.74
CA ASN A 127 -11.64 1.10 -13.44
C ASN A 127 -11.55 -0.39 -13.09
N THR A 128 -10.73 -1.16 -13.82
CA THR A 128 -10.47 -2.56 -13.50
C THR A 128 -9.76 -2.69 -12.15
N ALA A 129 -8.84 -1.79 -11.82
CA ALA A 129 -8.19 -1.77 -10.51
C ALA A 129 -9.19 -1.49 -9.37
N ILE A 130 -10.06 -0.48 -9.51
CA ILE A 130 -11.12 -0.17 -8.55
C ILE A 130 -12.08 -1.35 -8.38
N ASP A 131 -12.49 -1.98 -9.49
CA ASP A 131 -13.36 -3.15 -9.47
C ASP A 131 -12.71 -4.32 -8.73
N ALA A 132 -11.42 -4.58 -8.98
CA ALA A 132 -10.65 -5.58 -8.27
C ALA A 132 -10.56 -5.29 -6.77
N ILE A 133 -10.25 -4.05 -6.38
CA ILE A 133 -10.18 -3.62 -4.98
C ILE A 133 -11.53 -3.81 -4.28
N ASN A 134 -12.63 -3.41 -4.92
CA ASN A 134 -13.98 -3.56 -4.40
C ASN A 134 -14.36 -5.04 -4.22
N CYS A 135 -14.00 -5.89 -5.17
CA CYS A 135 -14.24 -7.34 -5.08
C CYS A 135 -13.44 -7.99 -3.94
N LEU A 136 -12.24 -7.49 -3.67
CA LEU A 136 -11.35 -7.96 -2.60
C LEU A 136 -11.67 -7.35 -1.22
N TRP A 137 -12.55 -6.35 -1.18
CA TRP A 137 -12.90 -5.66 0.06
C TRP A 137 -13.83 -6.51 0.94
N THR A 138 -13.45 -6.66 2.22
CA THR A 138 -14.23 -7.41 3.21
C THR A 138 -14.57 -6.52 4.42
N PRO A 139 -15.51 -6.92 5.30
CA PRO A 139 -15.82 -6.15 6.51
C PRO A 139 -14.61 -5.89 7.43
N SER A 140 -13.59 -6.76 7.36
CA SER A 140 -12.37 -6.59 8.16
C SER A 140 -11.29 -5.77 7.46
N THR A 141 -11.40 -5.51 6.15
CA THR A 141 -10.44 -4.70 5.39
C THR A 141 -10.49 -3.25 5.87
N ARG A 142 -9.31 -2.64 6.13
CA ARG A 142 -9.21 -1.29 6.71
C ARG A 142 -8.67 -0.23 5.78
N SER A 143 -7.78 -0.60 4.86
CA SER A 143 -7.20 0.33 3.90
C SER A 143 -6.66 -0.40 2.67
N ILE A 144 -6.26 0.39 1.68
CA ILE A 144 -5.52 -0.08 0.51
C ILE A 144 -4.05 0.25 0.74
N SER A 145 -3.19 -0.76 0.75
CA SER A 145 -1.74 -0.60 0.80
C SER A 145 -1.19 -0.46 -0.61
N LEU A 146 -0.78 0.76 -0.95
CA LEU A 146 -0.07 1.10 -2.18
C LEU A 146 1.41 0.83 -1.95
N THR A 147 1.97 -0.13 -2.69
CA THR A 147 3.34 -0.63 -2.44
C THR A 147 4.02 -1.06 -3.75
N GLY A 148 5.26 -1.53 -3.65
CA GLY A 148 6.04 -2.25 -4.65
C GLY A 148 6.28 -1.56 -5.98
N GLY A 149 7.35 -2.00 -6.63
CA GLY A 149 8.16 -1.00 -7.31
C GLY A 149 8.37 0.19 -6.34
N GLU A 150 8.17 1.40 -6.84
CA GLU A 150 8.00 2.61 -6.06
C GLU A 150 6.64 3.24 -6.42
N PRO A 151 5.64 3.25 -5.50
CA PRO A 151 4.31 3.76 -5.80
C PRO A 151 4.29 5.26 -6.15
N LEU A 152 5.22 6.07 -5.63
CA LEU A 152 5.31 7.49 -5.98
C LEU A 152 5.63 7.72 -7.47
N LEU A 153 6.03 6.71 -8.24
CA LEU A 153 6.14 6.82 -9.70
C LEU A 153 4.77 6.89 -10.42
N HIS A 154 3.67 6.62 -9.70
CA HIS A 154 2.33 6.45 -10.26
C HIS A 154 1.32 7.47 -9.68
N ILE A 155 1.78 8.69 -9.36
CA ILE A 155 0.98 9.70 -8.64
C ILE A 155 -0.38 10.01 -9.26
N ASP A 156 -0.48 10.07 -10.59
CA ASP A 156 -1.73 10.41 -11.27
C ASP A 156 -2.77 9.28 -11.09
N PHE A 157 -2.32 8.02 -11.12
CA PHE A 157 -3.17 6.86 -10.84
C PHE A 157 -3.60 6.83 -9.38
N ILE A 158 -2.71 7.18 -8.44
CA ILE A 158 -3.01 7.26 -7.01
C ILE A 158 -4.07 8.34 -6.74
N LYS A 159 -3.92 9.52 -7.35
CA LYS A 159 -4.87 10.63 -7.22
C LYS A 159 -6.27 10.22 -7.68
N GLU A 160 -6.37 9.58 -8.84
CA GLU A 160 -7.67 9.12 -9.35
C GLU A 160 -8.24 7.98 -8.51
N LEU A 161 -7.40 7.04 -8.07
CA LEU A 161 -7.84 5.96 -7.20
C LEU A 161 -8.46 6.51 -5.90
N ALA A 162 -7.85 7.55 -5.32
CA ALA A 162 -8.29 8.18 -4.08
C ALA A 162 -9.70 8.80 -4.16
N GLU A 163 -10.22 9.10 -5.36
CA GLU A 163 -11.57 9.64 -5.52
C GLU A 163 -12.67 8.62 -5.17
N ASP A 164 -12.36 7.33 -5.32
CA ASP A 164 -13.34 6.24 -5.20
C ASP A 164 -13.11 5.33 -3.99
N VAL A 165 -11.98 5.47 -3.30
CA VAL A 165 -11.61 4.57 -2.19
C VAL A 165 -11.27 5.34 -0.91
N PRO A 166 -11.70 4.82 0.26
CA PRO A 166 -11.79 5.67 1.44
C PRO A 166 -10.48 5.88 2.22
N LYS A 167 -9.48 4.99 2.08
CA LYS A 167 -8.27 4.98 2.93
C LYS A 167 -7.05 4.42 2.22
N LEU A 168 -6.06 5.28 1.95
CA LEU A 168 -4.79 4.93 1.33
C LEU A 168 -3.67 4.87 2.36
N TYR A 169 -2.98 3.73 2.37
CA TYR A 169 -1.76 3.46 3.11
C TYR A 169 -0.62 3.35 2.09
N LEU A 170 0.42 4.16 2.21
CA LEU A 170 1.53 4.21 1.25
C LEU A 170 2.79 3.56 1.83
N GLU A 171 3.36 2.60 1.12
CA GLU A 171 4.71 2.09 1.38
C GLU A 171 5.67 2.58 0.30
N THR A 172 6.57 3.49 0.66
CA THR A 172 7.48 4.15 -0.30
C THR A 172 8.92 4.03 0.17
N ASN A 173 9.85 3.97 -0.79
CA ASN A 173 11.27 4.19 -0.54
C ASN A 173 11.61 5.66 -0.29
N ALA A 174 10.63 6.56 -0.32
CA ALA A 174 10.74 7.98 0.01
C ALA A 174 11.70 8.79 -0.90
N GLY A 175 12.19 8.23 -2.01
CA GLY A 175 13.14 8.91 -2.89
C GLY A 175 12.56 9.99 -3.82
N PHE A 176 11.28 10.35 -3.70
CA PHE A 176 10.59 11.30 -4.59
C PHE A 176 9.80 12.39 -3.82
N PRO A 177 10.47 13.39 -3.23
CA PRO A 177 9.82 14.43 -2.43
C PRO A 177 8.78 15.26 -3.22
N GLU A 178 9.06 15.61 -4.48
CA GLU A 178 8.09 16.36 -5.30
C GLU A 178 6.81 15.56 -5.58
N TYR A 179 6.94 14.24 -5.77
CA TYR A 179 5.78 13.36 -5.96
C TYR A 179 5.00 13.15 -4.66
N ALA A 180 5.71 13.04 -3.52
CA ALA A 180 5.09 13.00 -2.21
C ALA A 180 4.25 14.25 -1.93
N LYS A 181 4.77 15.44 -2.27
CA LYS A 181 4.06 16.72 -2.14
C LYS A 181 2.76 16.75 -2.94
N ASP A 182 2.78 16.14 -4.11
CA ASP A 182 1.64 16.09 -5.03
C ASP A 182 0.54 15.14 -4.57
N VAL A 183 0.86 14.09 -3.80
CA VAL A 183 -0.12 13.08 -3.36
C VAL A 183 -0.45 13.12 -1.87
N ALA A 184 0.24 13.95 -1.07
CA ALA A 184 0.09 13.97 0.39
C ALA A 184 -1.37 14.11 0.85
N ASP A 185 -2.17 14.91 0.16
CA ASP A 185 -3.58 15.14 0.51
C ASP A 185 -4.48 13.89 0.28
N GLN A 186 -3.99 12.87 -0.43
CA GLN A 186 -4.69 11.61 -0.67
C GLN A 186 -4.23 10.47 0.25
N ILE A 187 -3.12 10.63 0.97
CA ILE A 187 -2.51 9.58 1.79
C ILE A 187 -2.90 9.77 3.25
N GLU A 188 -3.42 8.71 3.89
CA GLU A 188 -3.75 8.74 5.32
C GLU A 188 -2.54 8.32 6.17
N ILE A 189 -1.82 7.30 5.71
CA ILE A 189 -0.65 6.73 6.40
C ILE A 189 0.51 6.58 5.40
N ALA A 190 1.70 7.04 5.78
CA ALA A 190 2.93 6.88 5.00
C ALA A 190 3.98 6.09 5.80
N ALA A 191 4.33 4.91 5.28
CA ALA A 191 5.44 4.09 5.72
C ALA A 191 6.67 4.36 4.83
N CYS A 192 7.55 5.25 5.29
CA CYS A 192 8.74 5.67 4.55
C CYS A 192 9.93 4.77 4.90
N ASP A 193 10.45 4.04 3.92
CA ASP A 193 11.60 3.16 4.13
C ASP A 193 12.91 3.89 3.77
N ILE A 194 13.70 4.25 4.77
CA ILE A 194 15.01 4.92 4.60
C ILE A 194 16.07 3.86 4.33
N LYS A 195 16.81 4.02 3.23
CA LYS A 195 17.90 3.11 2.88
C LYS A 195 19.19 3.50 3.58
N LEU A 196 20.01 2.50 3.90
CA LEU A 196 21.34 2.66 4.46
C LEU A 196 22.42 2.43 3.38
N PRO A 197 23.67 2.90 3.57
CA PRO A 197 24.74 2.68 2.58
C PRO A 197 24.96 1.20 2.24
N GLU A 198 24.90 0.33 3.24
CA GLU A 198 25.08 -1.12 3.08
C GLU A 198 23.96 -1.80 2.28
N HIS A 199 22.82 -1.12 2.08
CA HIS A 199 21.71 -1.61 1.26
C HIS A 199 22.04 -1.60 -0.24
N ARG A 200 23.06 -0.83 -0.65
CA ARG A 200 23.50 -0.66 -2.04
C ARG A 200 22.33 -0.30 -2.97
N ALA A 201 21.48 0.62 -2.50
CA ALA A 201 20.27 1.04 -3.21
C ALA A 201 20.54 1.98 -4.39
N THR A 202 21.61 2.78 -4.29
CA THR A 202 22.05 3.80 -5.25
C THR A 202 23.56 4.03 -5.09
N ASP A 203 24.20 4.62 -6.10
CA ASP A 203 25.60 5.08 -6.02
C ASP A 203 25.73 6.44 -5.30
N ASP A 204 24.64 7.21 -5.19
CA ASP A 204 24.59 8.54 -4.55
C ASP A 204 23.74 8.51 -3.27
N TYR A 205 24.27 7.85 -2.24
CA TYR A 205 23.59 7.71 -0.95
C TYR A 205 23.24 9.06 -0.29
N PRO A 206 24.15 10.07 -0.21
CA PRO A 206 23.83 11.33 0.44
C PRO A 206 22.61 12.02 -0.18
N ARG A 207 22.50 12.00 -1.51
CA ARG A 207 21.34 12.54 -2.21
C ARG A 207 20.06 11.76 -1.94
N LEU A 208 20.15 10.43 -1.87
CA LEU A 208 18.99 9.60 -1.55
C LEU A 208 18.49 9.89 -0.12
N LEU A 209 19.37 9.90 0.87
CA LEU A 209 18.98 10.19 2.25
C LEU A 209 18.33 11.57 2.40
N ASP A 210 18.85 12.60 1.71
CA ASP A 210 18.24 13.94 1.69
C ASP A 210 16.81 13.90 1.12
N ALA A 211 16.61 13.22 -0.02
CA ALA A 211 15.30 13.06 -0.63
C ALA A 211 14.32 12.26 0.26
N GLU A 212 14.81 11.20 0.91
CA GLU A 212 14.03 10.37 1.84
C GLU A 212 13.55 11.18 3.05
N LEU A 213 14.44 11.97 3.67
CA LEU A 213 14.09 12.83 4.79
C LEU A 213 13.13 13.96 4.39
N GLN A 214 13.33 14.57 3.22
CA GLN A 214 12.39 15.57 2.69
C GLN A 214 11.00 14.97 2.46
N THR A 215 10.91 13.75 1.94
CA THR A 215 9.61 13.06 1.77
C THR A 215 8.94 12.79 3.12
N VAL A 216 9.70 12.36 4.13
CA VAL A 216 9.18 12.19 5.50
C VAL A 216 8.67 13.52 6.05
N GLU A 217 9.42 14.61 5.92
CA GLU A 217 9.01 15.94 6.36
C GLU A 217 7.74 16.43 5.64
N ILE A 218 7.63 16.19 4.33
CA ILE A 218 6.46 16.55 3.53
C ILE A 218 5.20 15.85 4.04
N PHE A 219 5.23 14.53 4.23
CA PHE A 219 4.07 13.81 4.73
C PHE A 219 3.72 14.22 6.16
N HIS A 220 4.72 14.28 7.05
CA HIS A 220 4.53 14.67 8.45
C HIS A 220 3.93 16.07 8.59
N SER A 221 4.50 17.07 7.90
CA SER A 221 4.03 18.46 7.96
C SER A 221 2.64 18.68 7.35
N ARG A 222 2.19 17.78 6.48
CA ARG A 222 0.84 17.77 5.89
C ARG A 222 -0.19 17.05 6.75
N GLY A 223 0.21 16.48 7.89
CA GLY A 223 -0.68 15.78 8.81
C GLY A 223 -0.98 14.33 8.40
N VAL A 224 -0.20 13.76 7.47
CA VAL A 224 -0.25 12.33 7.15
C VAL A 224 0.38 11.56 8.32
N GLU A 225 -0.26 10.46 8.76
CA GLU A 225 0.32 9.62 9.80
C GLU A 225 1.58 8.94 9.26
N THR A 226 2.75 9.44 9.66
CA THR A 226 4.03 9.10 9.05
C THR A 226 4.89 8.31 10.03
N PHE A 227 5.47 7.21 9.56
CA PHE A 227 6.50 6.50 10.30
C PHE A 227 7.61 6.03 9.37
N VAL A 228 8.79 5.82 9.93
CA VAL A 228 9.98 5.43 9.18
C VAL A 228 10.30 3.96 9.44
N LYS A 229 10.69 3.25 8.39
CA LYS A 229 11.26 1.89 8.46
C LYS A 229 12.73 1.95 8.06
N ILE A 230 13.57 1.18 8.75
CA ILE A 230 14.95 0.91 8.33
C ILE A 230 15.18 -0.60 8.39
N ILE A 231 15.61 -1.18 7.26
CA ILE A 231 15.98 -2.59 7.21
C ILE A 231 17.34 -2.81 7.87
N VAL A 232 17.38 -3.67 8.88
CA VAL A 232 18.59 -4.06 9.61
C VAL A 232 19.21 -5.28 8.93
N LEU A 233 20.44 -5.12 8.44
CA LEU A 233 21.29 -6.20 7.93
C LEU A 233 22.28 -6.66 9.03
N PRO A 234 22.92 -7.83 8.90
CA PRO A 234 23.96 -8.25 9.83
C PRO A 234 25.11 -7.23 9.98
N GLU A 235 25.40 -6.47 8.94
CA GLU A 235 26.45 -5.45 8.95
C GLU A 235 25.97 -4.06 9.42
N THR A 236 24.69 -3.90 9.78
CA THR A 236 24.13 -2.62 10.23
C THR A 236 24.68 -2.23 11.59
N THR A 237 25.08 -0.97 11.74
CA THR A 237 25.72 -0.44 12.94
C THR A 237 25.06 0.86 13.39
N GLU A 238 25.27 1.28 14.63
CA GLU A 238 24.85 2.60 15.12
C GLU A 238 25.32 3.73 14.19
N LYS A 239 26.55 3.60 13.68
CA LYS A 239 27.12 4.56 12.73
C LYS A 239 26.34 4.62 11.42
N SER A 240 25.87 3.48 10.88
CA SER A 240 25.14 3.48 9.61
C SER A 240 23.73 4.06 9.76
N ILE A 241 23.03 3.78 10.86
CA ILE A 241 21.71 4.38 11.12
C ILE A 241 21.76 5.82 11.61
N GLY A 242 22.91 6.29 12.10
CA GLY A 242 23.06 7.59 12.77
C GLY A 242 22.58 8.78 11.95
N SER A 243 22.89 8.83 10.65
CA SER A 243 22.45 9.96 9.81
C SER A 243 20.93 9.97 9.61
N ALA A 244 20.31 8.79 9.45
CA ALA A 244 18.87 8.65 9.36
C ALA A 244 18.17 9.04 10.67
N VAL A 245 18.64 8.50 11.80
CA VAL A 245 18.08 8.78 13.14
C VAL A 245 18.14 10.27 13.47
N LEU A 246 19.29 10.91 13.25
CA LEU A 246 19.45 12.34 13.49
C LEU A 246 18.63 13.19 12.52
N GLY A 247 18.49 12.74 11.26
CA GLY A 247 17.60 13.34 10.27
C GLY A 247 16.14 13.32 10.71
N ILE A 248 15.63 12.15 11.12
CA ILE A 248 14.26 12.00 11.65
C ILE A 248 14.06 12.91 12.86
N LYS A 249 15.00 12.90 13.82
CA LYS A 249 14.97 13.77 15.00
C LYS A 249 14.88 15.26 14.65
N SER A 250 15.55 15.68 13.57
CA SER A 250 15.53 17.08 13.13
C SER A 250 14.17 17.51 12.58
N ILE A 251 13.38 16.55 12.08
CA ILE A 251 12.00 16.77 11.63
C ILE A 251 11.09 16.79 12.87
N ASP A 252 11.04 15.68 13.61
CA ASP A 252 10.25 15.50 14.83
C ASP A 252 10.68 14.21 15.55
N ASP A 253 11.02 14.31 16.84
CA ASP A 253 11.48 13.15 17.63
C ASP A 253 10.36 12.17 18.02
N SER A 254 9.11 12.50 17.71
CA SER A 254 7.94 11.65 17.92
C SER A 254 7.58 10.75 16.72
N ILE A 255 8.18 11.01 15.54
CA ILE A 255 8.01 10.14 14.36
C ILE A 255 8.46 8.72 14.72
N PRO A 256 7.58 7.70 14.61
CA PRO A 256 7.96 6.34 14.95
C PRO A 256 9.05 5.81 14.00
N LEU A 257 10.10 5.23 14.56
CA LEU A 257 11.11 4.47 13.81
C LEU A 257 10.93 2.98 14.07
N VAL A 258 10.72 2.23 12.99
CA VAL A 258 10.69 0.76 12.99
C VAL A 258 12.00 0.25 12.41
N LEU A 259 12.81 -0.37 13.27
CA LEU A 259 13.94 -1.19 12.87
C LEU A 259 13.40 -2.58 12.49
N GLN A 260 13.61 -2.99 11.24
CA GLN A 260 13.06 -4.23 10.69
C GLN A 260 14.20 -5.18 10.29
N PRO A 261 14.44 -6.27 11.05
CA PRO A 261 15.42 -7.29 10.68
C PRO A 261 15.13 -7.86 9.29
N VAL A 262 16.17 -8.02 8.46
CA VAL A 262 16.04 -8.73 7.19
C VAL A 262 15.63 -10.19 7.44
N THR A 263 14.66 -10.67 6.66
CA THR A 263 14.14 -12.03 6.81
C THR A 263 15.17 -13.08 6.37
N GLN A 264 15.08 -14.27 6.96
CA GLN A 264 15.90 -15.46 6.64
C GLN A 264 17.37 -15.35 7.02
N VAL A 265 17.77 -14.27 7.72
CA VAL A 265 19.11 -14.10 8.26
C VAL A 265 19.02 -14.01 9.77
N ASN A 266 19.91 -14.72 10.46
CA ASN A 266 20.01 -14.64 11.91
C ASN A 266 20.80 -13.38 12.28
N ILE A 267 20.13 -12.39 12.85
CA ILE A 267 20.76 -11.19 13.39
C ILE A 267 20.94 -11.39 14.89
N ASP A 268 22.11 -11.01 15.42
CA ASP A 268 22.36 -11.09 16.86
C ASP A 268 21.37 -10.19 17.62
N VAL A 269 20.70 -10.74 18.62
CA VAL A 269 19.77 -10.00 19.48
C VAL A 269 20.48 -8.83 20.15
N ARG A 270 21.77 -8.95 20.49
CA ARG A 270 22.53 -7.84 21.08
C ARG A 270 22.63 -6.66 20.11
N GLN A 271 22.99 -6.93 18.85
CA GLN A 271 23.01 -5.91 17.80
C GLN A 271 21.65 -5.21 17.67
N LEU A 272 20.54 -5.97 17.70
CA LEU A 272 19.20 -5.39 17.64
C LEU A 272 18.92 -4.45 18.81
N LEU A 273 19.29 -4.84 20.04
CA LEU A 273 19.10 -4.03 21.24
C LEU A 273 20.00 -2.78 21.24
N ASP A 274 21.27 -2.91 20.84
CA ASP A 274 22.21 -1.79 20.77
C ASP A 274 21.73 -0.72 19.77
N LEU A 275 21.23 -1.15 18.59
CA LEU A 275 20.63 -0.25 17.61
C LEU A 275 19.37 0.45 18.15
N MET A 276 18.54 -0.26 18.91
CA MET A 276 17.37 0.32 19.57
C MET A 276 17.74 1.34 20.64
N ASP A 277 18.76 1.06 21.46
CA ASP A 277 19.23 1.96 22.52
C ASP A 277 19.81 3.24 21.92
N PHE A 278 20.63 3.12 20.86
CA PHE A 278 21.14 4.27 20.12
C PHE A 278 20.01 5.13 19.57
N ALA A 279 19.06 4.54 18.83
CA ALA A 279 17.93 5.27 18.27
C ALA A 279 17.02 5.87 19.36
N GLY A 280 16.78 5.14 20.45
CA GLY A 280 15.96 5.57 21.59
C GLY A 280 16.59 6.70 22.42
N SER A 281 17.90 6.91 22.31
CA SER A 281 18.56 8.10 22.87
C SER A 281 18.25 9.39 22.09
N HIS A 282 17.59 9.27 20.94
CA HIS A 282 17.32 10.36 20.01
C HIS A 282 15.84 10.52 19.64
N LEU A 283 15.09 9.42 19.59
CA LEU A 283 13.69 9.36 19.20
C LEU A 283 12.85 8.76 20.34
N SER A 284 11.62 9.26 20.51
CA SER A 284 10.73 8.85 21.60
C SER A 284 9.94 7.56 21.30
N ASN A 285 9.89 7.11 20.04
CA ASN A 285 9.13 5.94 19.62
C ASN A 285 9.95 5.06 18.66
N VAL A 286 10.72 4.14 19.25
CA VAL A 286 11.55 3.17 18.51
C VAL A 286 11.00 1.77 18.72
N ARG A 287 10.90 0.99 17.64
CA ARG A 287 10.33 -0.36 17.64
C ARG A 287 11.21 -1.31 16.83
N MET A 288 11.24 -2.57 17.26
CA MET A 288 11.81 -3.66 16.49
C MET A 288 10.67 -4.57 16.04
N ILE A 289 10.37 -4.60 14.73
CA ILE A 289 9.24 -5.37 14.19
C ILE A 289 9.75 -6.20 13.00
N PRO A 290 9.69 -7.55 13.07
CA PRO A 290 10.03 -8.42 11.95
C PRO A 290 8.88 -8.50 10.94
N GLN A 291 9.15 -9.04 9.74
CA GLN A 291 8.12 -9.30 8.72
C GLN A 291 7.18 -10.45 9.14
N LEU A 292 6.02 -10.13 9.73
CA LEU A 292 5.03 -11.10 10.20
C LEU A 292 4.49 -12.00 9.06
N HIS A 293 4.27 -11.43 7.87
CA HIS A 293 3.73 -12.17 6.73
C HIS A 293 4.66 -13.34 6.31
N ARG A 294 5.98 -13.16 6.42
CA ARG A 294 6.98 -14.21 6.20
C ARG A 294 6.91 -15.31 7.27
N LEU A 295 6.71 -14.94 8.54
CA LEU A 295 6.55 -15.90 9.64
C LEU A 295 5.28 -16.74 9.49
N LEU A 296 4.21 -16.16 8.95
CA LEU A 296 2.93 -16.82 8.74
C LEU A 296 2.82 -17.54 7.37
N ASN A 297 3.80 -17.38 6.49
CA ASN A 297 3.77 -17.86 5.09
C ASN A 297 2.51 -17.37 4.33
N ILE A 298 2.20 -16.09 4.46
CA ILE A 298 1.12 -15.41 3.72
C ILE A 298 1.69 -14.34 2.78
N PRO A 299 0.98 -14.02 1.68
CA PRO A 299 1.35 -12.94 0.77
C PRO A 299 1.39 -11.56 1.46
#